data_AF-A0A401Q452-F1
#
_entry.id   AF-A0A401Q452-F1
#
_cell.length_a   1.000
_cell.length_b   1.000
_cell.length_c   1.000
_cell.angle_alpha   90.00
_cell.angle_beta   90.00
_cell.angle_gamma   90.00
#
_symmetry.space_group_name_H-M   'P 1'
#
loop_
_entity.id
_entity.type
_entity.pdbx_description
1 polymer ?
#
loop_
_entity_poly.entity_id
_entity_poly.type
_entity_poly.pdbx_seq_one_letter_code
_entity_poly.pdbx_strand_id
1 'polypeptide(L)'
;VFSRYEKHRQLILEEMFASLAKLPTSKRSLRNFRLNSSDMDGEPLFIQMVTALVLQLIQCVVHLPAAEKDSNTVDEDGNKKVDQDVLITNSYETAMRTAQNFLSVFLKKCGSKQGEEDYRPLFENFVQDLLSTVNKPEWPAAELLLSLLGRLLRI
;
A
#
# COMPACT_ATOMS: atom_id res chain seq x y z
N VAL A 1 -11.52 -9.54 3.21
CA VAL A 1 -11.66 -9.25 4.66
C VAL A 1 -11.34 -7.78 4.95
N PHE A 2 -10.12 -7.31 4.66
CA PHE A 2 -9.68 -5.94 4.93
C PHE A 2 -10.55 -4.85 4.25
N SER A 3 -10.98 -5.09 3.01
CA SER A 3 -11.90 -4.20 2.28
C SER A 3 -13.27 -4.04 2.97
N ARG A 4 -13.88 -5.16 3.43
CA ARG A 4 -15.27 -5.19 3.93
C ARG A 4 -15.43 -4.89 5.43
N TYR A 5 -14.42 -5.13 6.27
CA TYR A 5 -14.55 -5.07 7.72
C TYR A 5 -13.64 -4.01 8.35
N GLU A 6 -14.10 -2.76 8.36
CA GLU A 6 -13.31 -1.61 8.82
C GLU A 6 -12.83 -1.76 10.28
N LYS A 7 -13.72 -2.25 11.16
CA LYS A 7 -13.43 -2.47 12.59
C LYS A 7 -12.29 -3.46 12.84
N HIS A 8 -12.01 -4.35 11.89
CA HIS A 8 -10.94 -5.35 12.01
C HIS A 8 -9.64 -4.92 11.33
N ARG A 9 -9.63 -3.81 10.56
CA ARG A 9 -8.43 -3.34 9.85
C ARG A 9 -7.28 -3.07 10.82
N GLN A 10 -7.57 -2.48 11.98
CA GLN A 10 -6.56 -2.21 13.00
C GLN A 10 -5.91 -3.50 13.52
N LEU A 11 -6.71 -4.50 13.89
CA LEU A 11 -6.19 -5.81 14.34
C LEU A 11 -5.33 -6.49 13.28
N ILE A 12 -5.77 -6.46 12.01
CA ILE A 12 -5.00 -7.04 10.90
C ILE A 12 -3.66 -6.33 10.73
N LEU A 13 -3.63 -4.99 10.82
CA LEU A 13 -2.37 -4.24 10.74
C LEU A 13 -1.45 -4.54 11.94
N GLU A 14 -2.00 -4.65 13.14
CA GLU A 14 -1.25 -5.01 14.36
C GLU A 14 -0.63 -6.41 14.23
N GLU A 15 -1.39 -7.40 13.77
CA GLU A 15 -0.88 -8.76 13.51
C GLU A 15 0.16 -8.78 12.39
N MET A 16 -0.02 -7.98 11.34
CA MET A 16 0.96 -7.82 10.28
C MET A 16 2.27 -7.24 10.83
N PHE A 17 2.22 -6.21 11.69
CA PHE A 17 3.41 -5.64 12.33
C PHE A 17 4.11 -6.61 13.29
N ALA A 18 3.35 -7.42 14.03
CA ALA A 18 3.91 -8.47 14.88
C ALA A 18 4.60 -9.56 14.04
N SER A 19 4.06 -9.86 12.86
CA SER A 19 4.63 -10.84 11.94
C SER A 19 5.86 -10.30 11.22
N LEU A 20 5.87 -9.00 10.88
CA LEU A 20 6.99 -8.29 10.24
C LEU A 20 8.29 -8.42 11.01
N ALA A 21 8.19 -8.35 12.33
CA ALA A 21 9.31 -8.40 13.25
C ALA A 21 10.07 -9.75 13.19
N LYS A 22 9.35 -10.82 12.87
CA LYS A 22 9.87 -12.19 12.80
C LYS A 22 10.43 -12.55 11.42
N LEU A 23 10.32 -11.65 10.44
CA LEU A 23 10.75 -11.94 9.09
C LEU A 23 12.27 -11.83 8.95
N PRO A 24 12.89 -12.75 8.19
CA PRO A 24 14.31 -12.63 7.89
C PRO A 24 14.55 -11.37 7.06
N THR A 25 15.47 -10.52 7.51
CA THR A 25 15.83 -9.27 6.82
C THR A 25 17.03 -9.41 5.89
N SER A 26 17.77 -10.52 6.03
CA SER A 26 18.95 -10.85 5.22
C SER A 26 18.97 -12.36 4.94
N LYS A 27 18.32 -12.76 3.84
CA LYS A 27 18.36 -14.14 3.31
C LYS A 27 18.60 -14.11 1.80
N ARG A 28 19.31 -15.13 1.30
CA ARG A 28 19.38 -15.42 -0.14
C ARG A 28 17.96 -15.71 -0.62
N SER A 29 17.43 -14.91 -1.56
CA SER A 29 16.02 -14.92 -2.03
C SER A 29 14.99 -14.20 -1.13
N LEU A 30 15.38 -13.08 -0.49
CA LEU A 30 14.45 -12.22 0.25
C LEU A 30 13.32 -11.63 -0.63
N ARG A 31 13.66 -11.29 -1.88
CA ARG A 31 12.72 -10.79 -2.90
C ARG A 31 12.32 -11.94 -3.81
N ASN A 32 11.09 -12.40 -3.67
CA ASN A 32 10.54 -13.56 -4.39
C ASN A 32 9.17 -13.26 -5.02
N PHE A 33 8.63 -12.05 -4.82
CA PHE A 33 7.45 -11.60 -5.56
C PHE A 33 7.89 -10.96 -6.87
N ARG A 34 7.59 -11.60 -8.00
CA ARG A 34 7.93 -11.11 -9.34
C ARG A 34 6.98 -9.99 -9.76
N LEU A 35 7.51 -8.86 -10.21
CA LEU A 35 6.74 -7.82 -10.87
C LEU A 35 6.44 -8.19 -12.32
N ASN A 36 5.28 -7.77 -12.84
CA ASN A 36 4.93 -7.99 -14.24
C ASN A 36 5.76 -7.11 -15.19
N SER A 37 6.28 -6.00 -14.68
CA SER A 37 7.19 -5.13 -15.39
C SER A 37 8.66 -5.57 -15.23
N SER A 38 9.44 -5.38 -16.29
CA SER A 38 10.90 -5.52 -16.25
C SER A 38 11.61 -4.21 -15.89
N ASP A 39 12.91 -4.31 -15.61
CA ASP A 39 13.80 -3.16 -15.52
C ASP A 39 14.20 -2.60 -16.90
N MET A 40 15.13 -1.65 -16.92
CA MET A 40 15.64 -1.01 -18.14
C MET A 40 16.39 -1.98 -19.07
N ASP A 41 16.97 -3.05 -18.51
CA ASP A 41 17.73 -4.06 -19.24
C ASP A 41 16.84 -5.24 -19.67
N GLY A 42 15.54 -5.20 -19.33
CA GLY A 42 14.56 -6.24 -19.65
C GLY A 42 14.50 -7.39 -18.64
N GLU A 43 15.24 -7.29 -17.54
CA GLU A 43 15.28 -8.32 -16.51
C GLU A 43 14.07 -8.25 -15.58
N PRO A 44 13.60 -9.39 -15.06
CA PRO A 44 12.46 -9.44 -14.15
C PRO A 44 12.82 -8.77 -12.81
N LEU A 45 12.00 -7.80 -12.42
CA LEU A 45 12.09 -7.18 -11.10
C LEU A 45 11.40 -8.05 -10.05
N PHE A 46 11.99 -8.09 -8.85
CA PHE A 46 11.41 -8.77 -7.69
C PHE A 46 11.35 -7.83 -6.50
N ILE A 47 10.32 -7.97 -5.67
CA ILE A 47 10.16 -7.27 -4.38
C ILE A 47 9.87 -8.28 -3.27
N GLN A 48 9.87 -7.82 -2.02
CA GLN A 48 9.45 -8.63 -0.89
C GLN A 48 7.94 -8.85 -0.90
N MET A 49 7.49 -10.05 -0.50
CA MET A 49 6.05 -10.36 -0.31
C MET A 49 5.35 -9.37 0.61
N VAL A 50 6.06 -8.87 1.63
CA VAL A 50 5.52 -7.86 2.55
C VAL A 50 5.19 -6.58 1.82
N THR A 51 6.10 -6.07 1.00
CA THR A 51 5.88 -4.82 0.26
C THR A 51 4.67 -4.99 -0.65
N ALA A 52 4.58 -6.10 -1.38
CA ALA A 52 3.43 -6.42 -2.20
C ALA A 52 2.12 -6.46 -1.38
N LEU A 53 2.14 -7.11 -0.21
CA LEU A 53 0.98 -7.18 0.68
C LEU A 53 0.53 -5.81 1.17
N VAL A 54 1.47 -4.97 1.62
CA VAL A 54 1.16 -3.60 2.11
C VAL A 54 0.55 -2.76 0.98
N LEU A 55 1.15 -2.81 -0.21
CA LEU A 55 0.62 -2.12 -1.38
C LEU A 55 -0.80 -2.60 -1.71
N GLN A 56 -1.02 -3.92 -1.70
CA GLN A 56 -2.35 -4.50 -1.94
C GLN A 56 -3.36 -4.08 -0.86
N LEU A 57 -3.00 -4.09 0.43
CA LEU A 57 -3.91 -3.69 1.52
C LEU A 57 -4.39 -2.24 1.38
N ILE A 58 -3.49 -1.33 0.98
CA ILE A 58 -3.81 0.08 0.75
C ILE A 58 -4.66 0.24 -0.51
N GLN A 59 -4.38 -0.51 -1.58
CA GLN A 59 -5.17 -0.45 -2.81
C GLN A 59 -6.56 -1.07 -2.62
N CYS A 60 -6.68 -2.13 -1.82
CA CYS A 60 -7.93 -2.85 -1.59
C CYS A 60 -8.99 -2.05 -0.79
N VAL A 61 -8.65 -0.92 -0.17
CA VAL A 61 -9.67 -0.06 0.47
C VAL A 61 -10.32 0.92 -0.50
N VAL A 62 -9.77 1.07 -1.70
CA VAL A 62 -10.37 1.87 -2.77
C VAL A 62 -11.44 1.04 -3.46
N HIS A 63 -12.68 1.52 -3.42
CA HIS A 63 -13.80 0.90 -4.12
C HIS A 63 -13.99 1.69 -5.41
N LEU A 64 -13.46 1.18 -6.52
CA LEU A 64 -13.83 1.72 -7.82
C LEU A 64 -15.28 1.29 -8.10
N PRO A 65 -16.16 2.21 -8.53
CA PRO A 65 -17.44 1.78 -9.06
C PRO A 65 -17.19 0.80 -10.20
N ALA A 66 -17.97 -0.28 -10.23
CA ALA A 66 -17.95 -1.17 -11.38
C ALA A 66 -18.25 -0.30 -12.61
N ALA A 67 -17.37 -0.31 -13.61
CA ALA A 67 -17.70 0.25 -14.91
C ALA A 67 -18.85 -0.60 -15.45
N GLU A 68 -20.09 -0.17 -15.20
CA GLU A 68 -21.27 -0.84 -15.71
C GLU A 68 -21.20 -0.80 -17.23
N LYS A 69 -20.91 -1.97 -17.83
CA LYS A 69 -21.24 -2.22 -19.23
C LYS A 69 -22.76 -2.30 -19.32
N ASP A 70 -23.32 -1.42 -20.14
CA ASP A 70 -24.67 -1.41 -20.70
C ASP A 70 -25.85 -1.39 -19.73
N SER A 71 -26.48 -0.21 -19.59
CA SER A 71 -27.91 -0.12 -19.85
C SER A 71 -28.33 1.32 -20.23
N ASN A 72 -28.80 1.44 -21.48
CA ASN A 72 -29.65 2.52 -21.96
C ASN A 72 -30.73 2.89 -20.92
N THR A 73 -30.53 3.96 -20.15
CA THR A 73 -31.65 4.73 -19.59
C THR A 73 -31.30 6.21 -19.63
N VAL A 74 -32.09 6.90 -20.45
CA VAL A 74 -32.16 8.36 -20.59
C VAL A 74 -32.55 8.99 -19.24
N ASP A 75 -31.93 10.12 -18.94
CA ASP A 75 -32.39 11.21 -18.06
C ASP A 75 -32.38 11.00 -16.52
N GLU A 76 -31.20 11.19 -15.88
CA GLU A 76 -31.04 11.74 -14.50
C GLU A 76 -29.57 12.11 -14.18
N ASP A 77 -28.92 12.90 -15.07
CA ASP A 77 -27.44 12.95 -15.22
C ASP A 77 -26.67 14.01 -14.37
N GLY A 78 -27.23 14.44 -13.22
CA GLY A 78 -26.55 15.36 -12.29
C GLY A 78 -26.19 14.72 -10.94
N ASN A 79 -27.13 13.96 -10.37
CA ASN A 79 -27.04 13.52 -8.97
C ASN A 79 -26.18 12.24 -8.80
N LYS A 80 -26.18 11.33 -9.80
CA LYS A 80 -25.41 10.08 -9.76
C LYS A 80 -23.89 10.30 -9.92
N LYS A 81 -23.48 11.30 -10.70
CA LYS A 81 -22.07 11.68 -10.87
C LYS A 81 -21.48 12.29 -9.60
N VAL A 82 -22.24 13.16 -8.92
CA VAL A 82 -21.82 13.76 -7.65
C VAL A 82 -21.67 12.70 -6.55
N ASP A 83 -22.62 11.76 -6.45
CA ASP A 83 -22.52 10.65 -5.50
C ASP A 83 -21.31 9.75 -5.79
N GLN A 84 -21.01 9.52 -7.07
CA GLN A 84 -19.85 8.76 -7.50
C GLN A 84 -18.51 9.41 -7.14
N ASP A 85 -18.37 10.72 -7.36
CA ASP A 85 -17.18 11.48 -7.02
C ASP A 85 -16.96 11.54 -5.50
N VAL A 86 -18.04 11.66 -4.72
CA VAL A 86 -18.01 11.61 -3.26
C VAL A 86 -17.54 10.23 -2.77
N LEU A 87 -18.05 9.13 -3.36
CA LEU A 87 -17.61 7.77 -3.02
C LEU A 87 -16.12 7.54 -3.33
N ILE A 88 -15.66 8.00 -4.50
CA ILE A 88 -14.25 7.90 -4.90
C ILE A 88 -13.38 8.70 -3.93
N THR A 89 -13.76 9.94 -3.62
CA THR A 89 -13.03 10.83 -2.72
C THR A 89 -12.92 10.24 -1.31
N ASN A 90 -14.03 9.72 -0.76
CA ASN A 90 -14.04 9.09 0.56
C ASN A 90 -13.18 7.81 0.61
N SER A 91 -13.23 7.00 -0.45
CA SER A 91 -12.42 5.78 -0.54
C SER A 91 -10.92 6.09 -0.65
N TYR A 92 -10.56 7.14 -1.39
CA TYR A 92 -9.20 7.64 -1.49
C TYR A 92 -8.70 8.22 -0.16
N GLU A 93 -9.54 8.98 0.55
CA GLU A 93 -9.21 9.47 1.89
C GLU A 93 -8.96 8.32 2.87
N THR A 94 -9.76 7.26 2.78
CA THR A 94 -9.59 6.04 3.58
C THR A 94 -8.27 5.33 3.26
N ALA A 95 -7.89 5.24 1.99
CA ALA A 95 -6.59 4.72 1.55
C ALA A 95 -5.43 5.55 2.10
N MET A 96 -5.53 6.88 2.00
CA MET A 96 -4.54 7.83 2.50
C MET A 96 -4.36 7.68 4.02
N ARG A 97 -5.45 7.62 4.77
CA ARG A 97 -5.44 7.43 6.23
C ARG A 97 -4.81 6.10 6.63
N THR A 98 -5.12 5.03 5.90
CA THR A 98 -4.55 3.70 6.13
C THR A 98 -3.04 3.69 5.87
N ALA A 99 -2.62 4.26 4.74
CA ALA A 99 -1.20 4.39 4.37
C ALA A 99 -0.42 5.21 5.40
N GLN A 100 -0.99 6.34 5.84
CA GLN A 100 -0.38 7.20 6.86
C GLN A 100 -0.25 6.47 8.20
N ASN A 101 -1.31 5.81 8.68
CA ASN A 101 -1.28 5.04 9.92
C ASN A 101 -0.20 3.94 9.86
N PHE A 102 -0.14 3.20 8.75
CA PHE A 102 0.90 2.19 8.54
C PHE A 102 2.30 2.81 8.62
N LEU A 103 2.59 3.85 7.84
CA LEU A 103 3.90 4.49 7.81
C LEU A 103 4.29 5.08 9.17
N SER A 104 3.38 5.72 9.88
CA SER A 104 3.64 6.28 11.21
C SER A 104 4.04 5.20 12.22
N VAL A 105 3.33 4.07 12.25
CA VAL A 105 3.66 2.94 13.15
C VAL A 105 4.98 2.29 12.72
N PHE A 106 5.18 2.11 11.42
CA PHE A 106 6.39 1.48 10.88
C PHE A 106 7.64 2.30 11.19
N LEU A 107 7.60 3.61 10.96
CA LEU A 107 8.70 4.54 11.28
C LEU A 107 8.95 4.64 12.79
N LYS A 108 7.90 4.68 13.61
CA LYS A 108 8.04 4.69 15.08
C LYS A 108 8.77 3.44 15.58
N LYS A 109 8.51 2.28 14.98
CA LYS A 109 9.23 1.04 15.27
C LYS A 109 10.68 1.07 14.77
N CYS A 110 10.95 1.68 13.62
CA CYS A 110 12.32 1.88 13.11
C CYS A 110 13.18 2.79 14.00
N GLY A 111 12.58 3.83 14.58
CA GLY A 111 13.28 4.78 15.45
C GLY A 111 13.43 4.32 16.91
N SER A 112 12.69 3.28 17.33
CA SER A 112 12.73 2.80 18.70
C SER A 112 13.97 1.94 18.95
N LYS A 113 14.85 2.39 19.86
CA LYS A 113 16.04 1.64 20.30
C LYS A 113 15.74 0.56 21.35
N GLN A 114 14.48 0.36 21.72
CA GLN A 114 14.06 -0.45 22.87
C GLN A 114 13.68 -1.91 22.54
N GLY A 115 13.66 -2.32 21.27
CA GLY A 115 13.35 -3.70 20.87
C GLY A 115 14.59 -4.50 20.49
N GLU A 116 14.58 -5.81 20.75
CA GLU A 116 15.61 -6.75 20.24
C GLU A 116 15.60 -6.87 18.70
N GLU A 117 14.55 -6.37 18.04
CA GLU A 117 14.32 -6.48 16.60
C GLU A 117 14.69 -5.17 15.88
N ASP A 118 15.73 -5.21 15.04
CA ASP A 118 16.15 -4.08 14.23
C ASP A 118 15.26 -3.93 12.99
N TYR A 119 14.37 -2.94 13.00
CA TYR A 119 13.47 -2.65 11.88
C TYR A 119 14.13 -1.82 10.77
N ARG A 120 15.35 -1.30 10.97
CA ARG A 120 16.03 -0.46 9.96
C ARG A 120 16.28 -1.20 8.64
N PRO A 121 16.79 -2.45 8.64
CA PRO A 121 16.93 -3.21 7.40
C PRO A 121 15.59 -3.52 6.71
N LEU A 122 14.50 -3.71 7.48
CA LEU A 122 13.16 -3.89 6.89
C LEU A 122 12.72 -2.62 6.16
N PHE A 123 12.93 -1.47 6.79
CA PHE A 123 12.58 -0.18 6.19
C PHE A 123 13.40 0.13 4.95
N GLU A 124 14.71 -0.13 4.98
CA GLU A 124 15.58 0.05 3.81
C GLU A 124 15.13 -0.81 2.63
N ASN A 125 14.89 -2.11 2.87
CA ASN A 125 14.37 -3.00 1.83
C ASN A 125 12.99 -2.54 1.32
N PHE A 126 12.11 -2.10 2.21
CA PHE A 126 10.79 -1.60 1.86
C PHE A 126 10.86 -0.35 0.97
N VAL A 127 11.72 0.62 1.29
CA VAL A 127 11.93 1.82 0.45
C VAL A 127 12.51 1.43 -0.91
N GLN A 128 13.48 0.50 -0.95
CA GLN A 128 14.03 0.02 -2.22
C GLN A 128 12.95 -0.63 -3.10
N ASP A 129 12.10 -1.47 -2.51
CA ASP A 129 10.99 -2.10 -3.23
C ASP A 129 9.93 -1.07 -3.71
N LEU A 130 9.65 -0.03 -2.91
CA LEU A 130 8.78 1.08 -3.33
C LEU A 130 9.36 1.83 -4.53
N LEU A 131 10.68 2.08 -4.54
CA LEU A 131 11.35 2.71 -5.67
C LEU A 131 11.39 1.80 -6.92
N SER A 132 11.35 0.48 -6.76
CA SER A 132 11.22 -0.45 -7.90
C SER A 132 9.79 -0.51 -8.47
N THR A 133 8.79 -0.14 -7.67
CA THR A 133 7.36 -0.16 -8.05
C THR A 133 6.80 1.21 -8.40
N VAL A 134 7.51 2.30 -8.09
CA VAL A 134 7.13 3.65 -8.48
C VAL A 134 7.08 3.78 -10.00
N ASN A 135 6.11 4.55 -10.52
CA ASN A 135 5.83 4.69 -11.95
C ASN A 135 5.32 3.42 -12.65
N LYS A 136 4.98 2.35 -11.92
CA LYS A 136 4.33 1.16 -12.48
C LYS A 136 2.81 1.28 -12.32
N PRO A 137 2.01 1.24 -13.40
CA PRO A 137 0.56 1.46 -13.34
C PRO A 137 -0.17 0.40 -12.50
N GLU A 138 0.40 -0.79 -12.38
CA GLU A 138 -0.13 -1.86 -11.52
C GLU A 138 0.06 -1.61 -10.01
N TRP A 139 0.91 -0.64 -9.62
CA TRP A 139 1.23 -0.33 -8.21
C TRP A 139 0.99 1.14 -7.83
N PRO A 140 -0.24 1.68 -7.98
CA PRO A 140 -0.52 3.10 -7.73
C PRO A 140 -0.27 3.53 -6.26
N ALA A 141 -0.42 2.61 -5.30
CA ALA A 141 -0.13 2.92 -3.90
C ALA A 141 1.36 3.18 -3.60
N ALA A 142 2.28 2.81 -4.50
CA ALA A 142 3.71 3.05 -4.29
C ALA A 142 4.02 4.55 -4.29
N GLU A 143 3.43 5.31 -5.22
CA GLU A 143 3.55 6.77 -5.28
C GLU A 143 2.96 7.43 -4.02
N LEU A 144 1.77 7.00 -3.62
CA LEU A 144 1.09 7.50 -2.41
C LEU A 144 1.97 7.34 -1.17
N LEU A 145 2.54 6.14 -0.98
CA LEU A 145 3.41 5.82 0.14
C LEU A 145 4.71 6.64 0.10
N LEU A 146 5.36 6.77 -1.06
CA LEU A 146 6.58 7.57 -1.19
C LEU A 146 6.31 9.06 -0.94
N SER A 147 5.18 9.59 -1.41
CA SER A 147 4.75 10.97 -1.16
C SER A 147 4.46 11.24 0.31
N LEU A 148 3.78 10.31 0.99
CA LEU A 148 3.57 10.38 2.45
C LEU A 148 4.90 10.27 3.20
N LEU A 149 5.76 9.33 2.80
CA LEU A 149 7.04 9.11 3.43
C LEU A 149 7.94 10.35 3.33
N GLY A 150 8.02 10.98 2.15
CA GLY A 150 8.77 12.21 1.96
C GLY A 150 8.26 13.38 2.81
N ARG A 151 6.96 13.43 3.11
CA ARG A 151 6.39 14.41 4.04
C ARG A 151 6.71 14.09 5.50
N LEU A 152 6.65 12.83 5.89
CA LEU A 152 6.95 12.38 7.26
C LEU A 152 8.44 12.52 7.62
N LEU A 153 9.35 12.38 6.65
CA LEU A 153 10.80 12.49 6.86
C LEU A 153 11.35 13.92 6.75
N ARG A 154 10.58 14.88 6.24
CA ARG A 154 10.97 16.31 6.17
C ARG A 154 10.77 17.07 7.48
N ILE A 155 10.26 16.40 8.52
CA ILE A 155 10.02 16.92 9.87
C ILE A 155 11.09 16.34 10.79
#